data_AF-A0A653QDC3-F1
#
_entry.id   AF-A0A653QDC3-F1
#
_cell.length_a   1.000
_cell.length_b   1.000
_cell.length_c   1.000
_cell.angle_alpha   90.00
_cell.angle_beta   90.00
_cell.angle_gamma   90.00
#
_symmetry.space_group_name_H-M   'P 1'
#
loop_
_entity.id
_entity.type
_entity.pdbx_description
1 polymer ?
#
loop_
_entity_poly.entity_id
_entity_poly.type
_entity_poly.pdbx_seq_one_letter_code
_entity_poly.pdbx_strand_id
1 'polypeptide(L)' 'MPELILDGKPLKVCAGTTVAAALLLGGDGSSRTSINGQRRAPVCGMGVCQECRVLIDGQLRLACQTLCHDGMRVESRA' A
#
# COMPACT_ATOMS: atom_id res chain seq x y z
N MET A 1 2.76 -17.50 2.33
CA MET A 1 1.70 -16.47 2.38
C MET A 1 2.29 -15.32 3.16
N PRO A 2 2.67 -14.22 2.49
CA PRO A 2 3.32 -13.10 3.16
C PRO A 2 2.50 -12.54 4.31
N GLU A 3 3.16 -12.22 5.43
CA GLU A 3 2.61 -11.48 6.55
C GLU A 3 3.30 -10.11 6.67
N LEU A 4 2.51 -9.04 6.63
CA LEU A 4 2.97 -7.65 6.68
C LEU A 4 2.25 -6.87 7.79
N ILE A 5 2.79 -5.70 8.14
CA ILE A 5 2.15 -4.74 9.03
C ILE A 5 1.62 -3.57 8.21
N LEU A 6 0.30 -3.40 8.15
CA LEU A 6 -0.36 -2.26 7.52
C LEU A 6 -0.91 -1.32 8.60
N ASP A 7 -0.40 -0.08 8.65
CA ASP A 7 -0.82 0.94 9.63
C ASP A 7 -0.83 0.39 11.08
N GLY A 8 0.20 -0.40 11.42
CA GLY A 8 0.35 -1.03 12.74
C GLY A 8 -0.46 -2.32 12.95
N LYS A 9 -1.25 -2.77 11.97
CA LYS A 9 -2.07 -3.99 12.06
C LYS A 9 -1.47 -5.13 11.22
N PRO A 10 -1.38 -6.35 11.76
CA PRO A 10 -0.93 -7.50 10.97
C PRO A 10 -1.94 -7.84 9.88
N LEU A 11 -1.44 -8.17 8.69
CA LEU A 11 -2.22 -8.60 7.53
C LEU A 11 -1.48 -9.72 6.81
N LYS A 12 -2.19 -10.83 6.57
CA LYS A 12 -1.67 -11.96 5.81
C LYS A 12 -2.31 -11.99 4.41
N VAL A 13 -1.48 -12.13 3.38
CA VAL A 13 -1.91 -12.12 1.98
C VAL A 13 -1.39 -13.33 1.20
N CYS A 14 -1.95 -13.55 0.02
CA CYS A 14 -1.44 -14.56 -0.90
C CYS A 14 -0.08 -14.13 -1.48
N ALA A 15 0.74 -15.11 -1.87
CA ALA A 15 1.96 -14.80 -2.62
C ALA A 15 1.59 -14.15 -3.95
N GLY A 16 2.36 -13.13 -4.37
CA GLY A 16 2.07 -12.35 -5.57
C GLY A 16 1.07 -11.20 -5.36
N THR A 17 0.50 -11.03 -4.17
CA THR A 17 -0.31 -9.85 -3.84
C THR A 17 0.55 -8.58 -3.87
N THR A 18 0.09 -7.56 -4.59
CA THR A 18 0.71 -6.22 -4.56
C THR A 18 0.31 -5.46 -3.31
N VAL A 19 1.11 -4.47 -2.92
CA VAL A 19 0.78 -3.59 -1.78
C VAL A 19 -0.51 -2.82 -2.04
N ALA A 20 -0.79 -2.45 -3.30
CA ALA A 20 -2.08 -1.86 -3.68
C ALA A 20 -3.27 -2.78 -3.34
N ALA A 21 -3.16 -4.08 -3.65
CA ALA A 21 -4.19 -5.05 -3.30
C ALA A 21 -4.26 -5.28 -1.78
N ALA A 22 -3.11 -5.28 -1.08
CA ALA A 22 -3.08 -5.39 0.38
C ALA A 22 -3.78 -4.20 1.07
N LEU A 23 -3.63 -2.98 0.55
CA LEU A 23 -4.36 -1.80 1.05
C LEU A 23 -5.88 -1.95 0.92
N LEU A 24 -6.35 -2.60 -0.16
CA LEU A 24 -7.77 -2.88 -0.36
C LEU A 24 -8.29 -3.98 0.58
N LEU A 25 -7.46 -5.00 0.87
CA LEU A 25 -7.83 -6.13 1.73
C LEU A 25 -7.80 -5.79 3.22
N GLY A 26 -6.82 -4.98 3.66
CA GLY A 26 -6.59 -4.69 5.08
C GLY A 26 -6.94 -3.26 5.51
N GLY A 27 -7.38 -2.40 4.60
CA GLY A 27 -7.61 -0.98 4.84
C GLY A 27 -8.78 -0.41 4.05
N ASP A 28 -8.72 0.90 3.76
CA ASP A 28 -9.72 1.63 2.97
C ASP A 28 -9.36 1.69 1.47
N GLY A 29 -8.40 0.87 1.02
CA GLY A 29 -7.86 0.89 -0.34
C GLY A 29 -7.01 2.11 -0.68
N SER A 30 -6.86 3.08 0.23
CA SER A 30 -6.12 4.31 -0.02
C SER A 30 -4.67 4.19 0.44
N SER A 31 -3.76 4.83 -0.30
CA SER A 31 -2.32 4.74 -0.10
C SER A 31 -1.72 6.00 0.54
N ARG A 32 -2.38 7.15 0.40
CA ARG A 32 -1.97 8.43 1.01
C ARG A 32 -3.15 9.39 1.14
N THR A 33 -2.93 10.47 1.88
CA THR A 33 -3.80 11.65 1.89
C THR A 33 -3.13 12.78 1.11
N SER A 34 -3.85 13.46 0.21
CA SER A 34 -3.29 14.64 -0.48
C SER A 34 -3.32 15.89 0.39
N ILE A 35 -2.65 16.95 -0.07
CA ILE A 35 -2.52 18.24 0.66
C ILE A 35 -3.86 18.88 1.03
N ASN A 36 -4.94 18.56 0.31
CA ASN A 36 -6.30 19.04 0.56
C ASN A 36 -7.16 18.05 1.38
N GLY A 37 -6.54 17.05 2.02
CA GLY A 37 -7.22 16.08 2.86
C GLY A 37 -7.92 14.93 2.13
N GLN A 38 -7.85 14.87 0.80
CA GLN A 38 -8.50 13.79 0.04
C GLN A 38 -7.69 12.49 0.13
N ARG A 39 -8.35 11.37 0.44
CA ARG A 39 -7.76 10.03 0.36
C ARG A 39 -7.53 9.66 -1.10
N ARG A 40 -6.35 9.10 -1.38
CA ARG A 40 -5.90 8.73 -2.73
C ARG A 40 -5.67 7.24 -2.78
N ALA A 41 -6.15 6.62 -3.86
CA ALA A 41 -6.03 5.20 -4.10
C ALA A 41 -5.37 4.94 -5.47
N PRO A 42 -4.89 3.72 -5.73
CA PRO A 42 -4.43 3.33 -7.06
C PRO A 42 -5.52 3.54 -8.11
N VAL A 43 -5.19 4.23 -9.21
CA VAL A 43 -6.11 4.45 -10.34
C VAL A 43 -5.70 3.61 -11.55
N CYS A 44 -4.46 3.79 -12.02
CA CYS A 44 -4.02 3.14 -13.25
C CYS A 44 -3.53 1.70 -13.09
N GLY A 45 -3.18 1.26 -11.88
CA GLY A 45 -2.52 -0.03 -11.64
C GLY A 45 -1.12 -0.19 -12.26
N MET A 46 -0.66 0.74 -13.10
CA MET A 46 0.56 0.66 -13.89
C MET A 46 1.70 1.56 -13.36
N GLY A 47 1.45 2.39 -12.36
CA GLY A 47 2.41 3.34 -11.77
C GLY A 47 2.48 4.72 -12.43
N VAL A 48 1.83 4.93 -13.59
CA VAL A 48 1.88 6.22 -14.31
C VAL A 48 1.18 7.37 -13.57
N CYS A 49 0.06 7.09 -12.89
CA CYS A 49 -0.70 8.14 -12.18
C CYS A 49 -0.01 8.63 -10.91
N GLN A 50 0.95 7.88 -10.35
CA GLN A 50 1.61 8.17 -9.08
C GLN A 50 0.66 8.35 -7.87
N GLU A 51 -0.61 7.98 -8.01
CA GLU A 51 -1.59 8.17 -6.94
C GLU A 51 -1.46 7.13 -5.83
N CYS A 52 -0.87 5.98 -6.13
CA CYS A 52 -0.63 4.88 -5.19
C CYS A 52 0.69 4.98 -4.41
N ARG A 53 1.30 6.16 -4.32
CA ARG A 53 2.50 6.36 -3.51
C ARG A 53 2.17 6.09 -2.04
N VAL A 54 3.00 5.31 -1.38
CA VAL A 54 2.87 4.91 0.03
C VAL A 54 4.26 4.66 0.61
N LEU A 55 4.39 4.79 1.93
CA LEU A 55 5.62 4.46 2.63
C LEU A 55 5.68 2.94 2.82
N ILE A 56 6.73 2.31 2.32
CA ILE A 56 7.03 0.88 2.47
C ILE A 56 8.43 0.79 3.06
N ASP A 57 8.53 0.22 4.26
CA ASP A 57 9.79 0.08 5.00
C ASP A 57 10.57 1.41 5.08
N GLY A 58 9.87 2.50 5.36
CA GLY A 58 10.44 3.85 5.48
C GLY A 58 10.78 4.53 4.14
N GLN A 59 10.44 3.95 2.99
CA GLN A 59 10.72 4.51 1.67
C GLN A 59 9.44 4.71 0.85
N LEU A 60 9.33 5.86 0.17
CA LEU A 60 8.22 6.08 -0.75
C LEU A 60 8.34 5.19 -1.97
N ARG A 61 7.30 4.39 -2.21
CA ARG A 61 7.22 3.39 -3.28
C ARG A 61 5.84 3.44 -3.93
N LEU A 62 5.71 2.82 -5.09
CA LEU A 62 4.43 2.65 -5.78
C LEU A 62 3.76 1.35 -5.35
N ALA A 63 2.67 1.46 -4.59
CA ALA A 63 1.97 0.28 -4.08
C ALA A 63 1.53 -0.69 -5.19
N CYS A 64 1.17 -0.19 -6.37
CA CYS A 64 0.73 -1.04 -7.49
C CYS A 64 1.85 -1.84 -8.16
N GLN A 65 3.12 -1.47 -7.95
CA GLN A 65 4.28 -2.15 -8.54
C GLN A 65 5.13 -2.88 -7.49
N THR A 66 4.76 -2.82 -6.21
CA THR A 66 5.49 -3.49 -5.13
C THR A 66 4.72 -4.73 -4.68
N LEU A 67 5.38 -5.88 -4.67
CA LEU A 67 4.83 -7.13 -4.13
C LEU A 67 5.01 -7.19 -2.62
N CYS A 68 4.02 -7.72 -1.91
CA CYS A 68 4.12 -7.99 -0.48
C CYS A 68 5.17 -9.08 -0.21
N HIS A 69 5.97 -8.87 0.83
CA HIS A 69 6.88 -9.86 1.40
C HIS A 69 6.72 -9.91 2.91
N ASP A 70 7.25 -10.97 3.53
CA ASP A 70 7.21 -11.14 4.98
C ASP A 70 7.93 -10.00 5.69
N GLY A 71 7.34 -9.54 6.80
CA GLY A 71 7.88 -8.48 7.65
C GLY A 71 7.78 -7.06 7.08
N MET A 72 7.23 -6.90 5.87
CA MET A 72 7.02 -5.59 5.25
C MET A 72 6.17 -4.68 6.15
N ARG A 73 6.53 -3.40 6.22
CA ARG A 73 5.76 -2.35 6.90
C ARG A 73 5.22 -1.35 5.90
N VAL A 74 3.91 -1.15 5.90
CA VAL A 74 3.20 -0.23 5.00
C VAL A 74 2.48 0.82 5.84
N GLU A 75 2.75 2.09 5.55
CA GLU A 75 2.13 3.22 6.24
C GLU A 75 1.38 4.09 5.23
N SER A 76 0.05 4.01 5.27
CA SER A 76 -0.88 4.71 4.37
C SER A 76 -1.48 5.99 4.97
N ARG A 77 -1.17 6.24 6.25
CA ARG A 77 -1.70 7.32 7.08
C ARG A 77 -0.64 8.25 7.65
N ALA A 78 0.62 8.06 7.25
CA ALA A 78 1.71 8.98 7.57
C ALA A 78 1.53 10.36 6.90
#